data_AF-A0A524L3P0-F1
#
_entry.id   AF-A0A524L3P0-F1
#
_cell.length_a   1.000
_cell.length_b   1.000
_cell.length_c   1.000
_cell.angle_alpha   90.00
_cell.angle_beta   90.00
_cell.angle_gamma   90.00
#
_symmetry.space_group_name_H-M   'P 1'
#
loop_
_entity.id
_entity.type
_entity.pdbx_description
1 polymer ?
#
loop_
_entity_poly.entity_id
_entity_poly.type
_entity_poly.pdbx_seq_one_letter_code
_entity_poly.pdbx_strand_id
1 'polypeptide(L)'
;NKVNLITYGIEKEAEVRARKIKIELKGSSFMVKTPVGDSEIFLNFSGKYNIYNALAAIATAITQDIPLNIISRAFSKFYGAPGRYKLLECGQNYTIIIDFAHNYNGLENILQNLRKLTTHNIITVFGHGGEKYNKVRVIIGEVIGTYSDYIVITADNPKSEDPLKIAQQIERGIKKTDKDYIIITDRAKAIKHALERAKEEDIVLIAGKGPENEQIYHNRAIHYNDEEVVKKILTGR
;
A
#
# COMPACT_ATOMS: atom_id res chain seq x y z
N ASN A 1 -37.39 15.97 5.11
CA ASN A 1 -36.48 14.94 5.63
C ASN A 1 -35.21 15.58 6.15
N LYS A 2 -34.98 15.57 7.47
CA LYS A 2 -33.67 15.92 8.05
C LYS A 2 -32.75 14.70 7.86
N VAL A 3 -31.66 14.86 7.14
CA VAL A 3 -30.60 13.85 7.07
C VAL A 3 -29.79 13.95 8.36
N ASN A 4 -29.59 12.83 9.05
CA ASN A 4 -28.71 12.80 10.20
C ASN A 4 -27.26 12.81 9.72
N LEU A 5 -26.56 13.93 9.95
CA LEU A 5 -25.17 14.11 9.55
C LEU A 5 -24.28 13.71 10.72
N ILE A 6 -23.35 12.77 10.50
CA ILE A 6 -22.28 12.47 11.45
C ILE A 6 -20.94 12.83 10.80
N THR A 7 -20.19 13.67 11.47
CA THR A 7 -18.85 14.09 11.04
C THR A 7 -17.76 13.22 11.63
N TYR A 8 -16.69 12.96 10.87
CA TYR A 8 -15.52 12.26 11.36
C TYR A 8 -14.21 12.97 11.00
N GLY A 9 -13.20 12.85 11.85
CA GLY A 9 -11.94 13.57 11.66
C GLY A 9 -10.82 13.21 12.62
N ILE A 10 -9.64 13.78 12.35
CA ILE A 10 -8.45 13.66 13.20
C ILE A 10 -8.08 15.07 13.70
N GLU A 11 -7.72 15.94 12.74
CA GLU A 11 -7.21 17.29 13.02
C GLU A 11 -8.31 18.23 13.52
N LYS A 12 -9.39 18.36 12.74
CA LYS A 12 -10.52 19.25 13.03
C LYS A 12 -11.49 18.59 14.01
N GLU A 13 -12.28 19.42 14.69
CA GLU A 13 -13.41 18.93 15.50
C GLU A 13 -14.38 18.13 14.63
N ALA A 14 -14.83 17.01 15.18
CA ALA A 14 -15.77 16.08 14.56
C ALA A 14 -16.42 15.24 15.66
N GLU A 15 -17.62 14.72 15.40
CA GLU A 15 -18.36 13.88 16.36
C GLU A 15 -17.67 12.53 16.60
N VAL A 16 -17.13 11.94 15.53
CA VAL A 16 -16.31 10.72 15.58
C VAL A 16 -14.86 11.09 15.33
N ARG A 17 -14.04 11.09 16.40
CA ARG A 17 -12.68 11.65 16.33
C ARG A 17 -11.63 10.74 16.93
N ALA A 18 -10.54 10.52 16.19
CA ALA A 18 -9.37 9.83 16.71
C ALA A 18 -8.48 10.76 17.55
N ARG A 19 -7.99 10.25 18.68
CA ARG A 19 -7.05 10.89 19.60
C ARG A 19 -5.99 9.87 20.04
N LYS A 20 -4.89 10.37 20.63
CA LYS A 20 -3.77 9.52 21.11
C LYS A 20 -3.30 8.52 20.04
N ILE A 21 -3.18 9.01 18.81
CA ILE A 21 -2.84 8.20 17.64
C ILE A 21 -1.39 7.74 17.75
N LYS A 22 -1.17 6.44 17.59
CA LYS A 22 0.13 5.83 17.35
C LYS A 22 0.06 5.13 16.00
N ILE A 23 1.01 5.44 15.13
CA ILE A 23 1.15 4.81 13.82
C ILE A 23 2.52 4.14 13.81
N GLU A 24 2.52 2.84 13.57
CA GLU A 24 3.71 2.00 13.50
C GLU A 24 3.69 1.24 12.17
N LEU A 25 4.80 0.61 11.81
CA LEU A 25 4.90 -0.09 10.52
C LEU A 25 3.90 -1.26 10.41
N LYS A 26 3.68 -1.97 11.52
CA LYS A 26 2.82 -3.17 11.56
C LYS A 26 1.36 -2.89 11.96
N GLY A 27 1.01 -1.64 12.26
CA GLY A 27 -0.34 -1.32 12.72
C GLY A 27 -0.52 0.12 13.18
N SER A 28 -1.75 0.47 13.54
CA SER A 28 -2.07 1.75 14.15
C SER A 28 -2.99 1.55 15.35
N SER A 29 -2.84 2.37 16.38
CA SER A 29 -3.78 2.42 17.51
C SER A 29 -4.21 3.85 17.79
N PHE A 30 -5.45 4.00 18.25
CA PHE A 30 -6.00 5.30 18.63
C PHE A 30 -7.18 5.13 19.58
N MET A 31 -7.43 6.16 20.38
CA MET A 31 -8.67 6.33 21.12
C MET A 31 -9.69 7.02 20.22
N VAL A 32 -10.83 6.38 19.94
CA VAL A 32 -11.94 7.02 19.24
C VAL A 32 -12.92 7.61 20.26
N LYS A 33 -13.22 8.90 20.10
CA LYS A 33 -14.35 9.57 20.77
C LYS A 33 -15.55 9.54 19.85
N THR A 34 -16.71 9.14 20.36
CA THR A 34 -17.98 9.11 19.60
C THR A 34 -19.15 9.65 20.43
N PRO A 35 -20.31 9.95 19.84
CA PRO A 35 -21.51 10.33 20.59
C PRO A 35 -22.03 9.27 21.58
N VAL A 36 -21.68 7.99 21.37
CA VAL A 36 -22.12 6.85 22.19
C VAL A 36 -21.05 6.36 23.17
N GLY A 37 -19.96 7.11 23.31
CA GLY A 37 -18.84 6.81 24.21
C GLY A 37 -17.50 6.71 23.50
N ASP A 38 -16.48 6.30 24.26
CA ASP A 38 -15.10 6.22 23.81
C ASP A 38 -14.65 4.75 23.73
N SER A 39 -13.76 4.43 22.81
CA SER A 39 -13.15 3.10 22.71
C SER A 39 -11.73 3.17 22.16
N GLU A 40 -10.89 2.25 22.59
CA GLU A 40 -9.60 2.02 21.93
C GLU A 40 -9.80 1.16 20.68
N ILE A 41 -9.11 1.52 19.60
CA ILE A 41 -9.14 0.82 18.31
C ILE A 41 -7.71 0.44 17.93
N PHE A 42 -7.55 -0.81 17.51
CA PHE A 42 -6.31 -1.36 16.98
C PHE A 42 -6.54 -1.79 15.53
N LEU A 43 -5.68 -1.34 14.62
CA LEU A 43 -5.66 -1.72 13.21
C LEU A 43 -4.40 -2.53 12.93
N ASN A 44 -4.54 -3.65 12.23
CA ASN A 44 -3.41 -4.49 11.76
C ASN A 44 -2.72 -3.94 10.51
N PHE A 45 -2.89 -2.65 10.23
CA PHE A 45 -2.32 -1.96 9.07
C PHE A 45 -2.02 -0.51 9.42
N SER A 46 -1.02 0.05 8.76
CA SER A 46 -0.49 1.38 9.07
C SER A 46 -1.18 2.49 8.28
N GLY A 47 -0.97 3.72 8.73
CA GLY A 47 -1.19 4.92 7.95
C GLY A 47 -2.40 5.75 8.37
N LYS A 48 -2.24 7.08 8.31
CA LYS A 48 -3.27 8.05 8.69
C LYS A 48 -4.55 7.93 7.86
N TYR A 49 -4.42 7.63 6.56
CA TYR A 49 -5.57 7.40 5.67
C TYR A 49 -6.43 6.22 6.14
N ASN A 50 -5.80 5.17 6.65
CA ASN A 50 -6.50 4.01 7.18
C ASN A 50 -7.22 4.32 8.49
N ILE A 51 -6.71 5.24 9.31
CA ILE A 51 -7.44 5.77 10.46
C ILE A 51 -8.68 6.55 10.00
N TYR A 52 -8.58 7.39 8.95
CA TYR A 52 -9.76 8.06 8.39
C TYR A 52 -10.83 7.06 7.89
N ASN A 53 -10.41 6.01 7.18
CA ASN A 53 -11.34 4.96 6.74
C ASN A 53 -11.99 4.23 7.93
N ALA A 54 -11.21 3.93 8.96
CA ALA A 54 -11.74 3.32 10.18
C ALA A 54 -12.75 4.24 10.86
N LEU A 55 -12.47 5.54 10.97
CA LEU A 55 -13.40 6.52 11.55
C LEU A 55 -14.71 6.63 10.75
N ALA A 56 -14.65 6.60 9.42
CA ALA A 56 -15.85 6.57 8.58
C ALA A 56 -16.69 5.29 8.81
N ALA A 57 -16.03 4.14 8.92
CA ALA A 57 -16.69 2.87 9.21
C ALA A 57 -17.28 2.83 10.65
N ILE A 58 -16.57 3.37 11.64
CA ILE A 58 -17.06 3.53 13.01
C ILE A 58 -18.29 4.42 13.04
N ALA A 59 -18.23 5.60 12.39
CA ALA A 59 -19.34 6.53 12.29
C ALA A 59 -20.58 5.87 11.67
N THR A 60 -20.38 5.05 10.63
CA THR A 60 -21.47 4.28 10.01
C THR A 60 -22.03 3.23 10.97
N ALA A 61 -21.17 2.44 11.61
CA ALA A 61 -21.57 1.35 12.50
C ALA A 61 -22.36 1.84 13.73
N ILE A 62 -21.97 2.97 14.33
CA ILE A 62 -22.70 3.52 15.48
C ILE A 62 -24.11 4.03 15.10
N THR A 63 -24.34 4.41 13.84
CA THR A 63 -25.69 4.78 13.37
C THR A 63 -26.64 3.59 13.25
N GLN A 64 -26.07 2.38 13.27
CA GLN A 64 -26.79 1.11 13.22
C GLN A 64 -26.83 0.45 14.62
N ASP A 65 -26.59 1.24 15.67
CA ASP A 65 -26.59 0.82 17.07
C ASP A 65 -25.62 -0.34 17.38
N ILE A 66 -24.55 -0.50 16.58
CA ILE A 66 -23.54 -1.52 16.84
C ILE A 66 -22.68 -1.08 18.05
N PRO A 67 -22.60 -1.88 19.13
CA PRO A 67 -21.82 -1.53 20.31
C PRO A 67 -20.32 -1.33 20.02
N LEU A 68 -19.70 -0.32 20.64
CA LEU A 68 -18.29 0.03 20.44
C LEU A 68 -17.33 -1.13 20.74
N ASN A 69 -17.64 -1.99 21.72
CA ASN A 69 -16.84 -3.18 22.03
C ASN A 69 -16.91 -4.26 20.93
N ILE A 70 -17.99 -4.33 20.13
CA ILE A 70 -18.07 -5.18 18.94
C ILE A 70 -17.22 -4.58 17.83
N ILE A 71 -17.36 -3.26 17.60
CA ILE A 71 -16.58 -2.52 16.59
C ILE A 71 -15.08 -2.67 16.83
N SER A 72 -14.62 -2.41 18.06
CA SER A 72 -13.20 -2.54 18.44
C SER A 72 -12.66 -3.96 18.21
N ARG A 73 -13.42 -4.99 18.62
CA ARG A 73 -13.05 -6.40 18.38
C ARG A 73 -13.07 -6.80 16.91
N ALA A 74 -13.91 -6.16 16.08
CA ALA A 74 -13.92 -6.40 14.65
C ALA A 74 -12.65 -5.85 14.00
N PHE A 75 -12.23 -4.64 14.37
CA PHE A 75 -10.99 -4.03 13.86
C PHE A 75 -9.74 -4.83 14.25
N SER A 76 -9.66 -5.36 15.47
CA SER A 76 -8.51 -6.17 15.88
C SER A 76 -8.36 -7.48 15.09
N LYS A 77 -9.43 -7.95 14.45
CA LYS A 77 -9.44 -9.13 13.57
C LYS A 77 -9.40 -8.78 12.07
N PHE A 78 -9.40 -7.49 11.74
CA PHE A 78 -9.40 -7.01 10.36
C PHE A 78 -7.98 -6.70 9.91
N TYR A 79 -7.57 -7.29 8.78
CA TYR A 79 -6.21 -7.19 8.23
C TYR A 79 -6.12 -6.27 7.01
N GLY A 80 -7.07 -5.35 6.87
CA GLY A 80 -7.14 -4.41 5.76
C GLY A 80 -7.97 -4.94 4.60
N ALA A 81 -8.30 -4.03 3.67
CA ALA A 81 -8.95 -4.41 2.43
C ALA A 81 -7.99 -5.23 1.55
N PRO A 82 -8.47 -6.21 0.77
CA PRO A 82 -7.62 -7.00 -0.11
C PRO A 82 -6.70 -6.12 -0.96
N GLY A 83 -5.38 -6.39 -0.89
CA GLY A 83 -4.34 -5.67 -1.61
C GLY A 83 -4.13 -4.21 -1.21
N ARG A 84 -4.62 -3.77 -0.04
CA ARG A 84 -4.30 -2.48 0.57
C ARG A 84 -3.45 -2.70 1.80
N TYR A 85 -2.21 -2.20 1.78
CA TYR A 85 -1.24 -2.30 2.88
C TYR A 85 -1.14 -3.71 3.47
N LYS A 86 -1.04 -4.73 2.61
CA LYS A 86 -0.98 -6.12 3.09
C LYS A 86 0.44 -6.44 3.54
N LEU A 87 0.60 -6.66 4.85
CA LEU A 87 1.84 -7.16 5.44
C LEU A 87 1.98 -8.66 5.17
N LEU A 88 3.16 -9.08 4.72
CA LEU A 88 3.50 -10.49 4.56
C LEU A 88 4.62 -10.90 5.52
N GLU A 89 4.31 -11.89 6.36
CA GLU A 89 5.24 -12.50 7.31
C GLU A 89 5.54 -13.93 6.82
N CYS A 90 6.75 -14.14 6.29
CA CYS A 90 7.23 -15.43 5.79
C CYS A 90 8.52 -15.89 6.50
N GLY A 91 8.82 -15.32 7.68
CA GLY A 91 10.01 -15.65 8.48
C GLY A 91 11.25 -14.80 8.16
N GLN A 92 11.11 -13.79 7.31
CA GLN A 92 12.18 -12.84 7.00
C GLN A 92 12.36 -11.76 8.10
N ASN A 93 13.51 -11.10 8.15
CA ASN A 93 13.85 -10.03 9.11
C ASN A 93 13.65 -8.61 8.56
N TYR A 94 12.93 -8.48 7.44
CA TYR A 94 12.55 -7.22 6.82
C TYR A 94 11.04 -7.19 6.57
N THR A 95 10.50 -5.99 6.31
CA THR A 95 9.05 -5.84 6.14
C THR A 95 8.69 -5.96 4.66
N ILE A 96 7.67 -6.76 4.34
CA ILE A 96 7.11 -6.87 2.99
C ILE A 96 5.69 -6.32 2.99
N ILE A 97 5.42 -5.38 2.08
CA ILE A 97 4.11 -4.74 1.91
C ILE A 97 3.65 -4.90 0.48
N ILE A 98 2.43 -5.41 0.27
CA ILE A 98 1.76 -5.40 -1.03
C ILE A 98 0.67 -4.33 -1.03
N ASP A 99 0.68 -3.43 -2.01
CA ASP A 99 -0.35 -2.38 -2.15
C ASP A 99 -0.81 -2.14 -3.60
N PHE A 100 -2.10 -1.83 -3.77
CA PHE A 100 -2.73 -1.52 -5.05
C PHE A 100 -2.45 -0.09 -5.58
N ALA A 101 -1.61 0.69 -4.90
CA ALA A 101 -1.21 2.01 -5.35
C ALA A 101 -0.55 1.94 -6.75
N HIS A 102 -1.24 2.48 -7.75
CA HIS A 102 -0.80 2.49 -9.15
C HIS A 102 -0.81 3.88 -9.79
N ASN A 103 -1.21 4.91 -9.05
CA ASN A 103 -1.19 6.31 -9.47
C ASN A 103 -0.26 7.11 -8.55
N TYR A 104 0.17 8.29 -9.02
CA TYR A 104 1.16 9.11 -8.33
C TYR A 104 0.73 9.51 -6.91
N ASN A 105 -0.54 9.92 -6.71
CA ASN A 105 -1.05 10.27 -5.38
C ASN A 105 -1.02 9.09 -4.40
N GLY A 106 -1.44 7.89 -4.85
CA GLY A 106 -1.45 6.69 -4.02
C GLY A 106 -0.05 6.26 -3.62
N LEU A 107 0.89 6.29 -4.57
CA LEU A 107 2.30 5.97 -4.35
C LEU A 107 2.97 6.98 -3.43
N GLU A 108 2.74 8.27 -3.65
CA GLU A 108 3.27 9.33 -2.79
C GLU A 108 2.77 9.14 -1.35
N ASN A 109 1.47 8.92 -1.16
CA ASN A 109 0.89 8.73 0.16
C ASN A 109 1.49 7.53 0.91
N ILE A 110 1.60 6.37 0.27
CA ILE A 110 2.16 5.19 0.94
C ILE A 110 3.65 5.38 1.21
N LEU A 111 4.43 5.84 0.23
CA LEU A 111 5.87 6.00 0.37
C LEU A 111 6.26 7.08 1.38
N GLN A 112 5.57 8.23 1.40
CA GLN A 112 5.76 9.26 2.42
C GLN A 112 5.46 8.73 3.82
N ASN A 113 4.41 7.93 3.97
CA ASN A 113 4.07 7.32 5.27
C ASN A 113 5.15 6.32 5.69
N LEU A 114 5.60 5.44 4.81
CA LEU A 114 6.67 4.49 5.11
C LEU A 114 7.96 5.23 5.50
N ARG A 115 8.34 6.28 4.77
CA ARG A 115 9.54 7.08 5.09
C ARG A 115 9.48 7.75 6.46
N LYS A 116 8.28 8.11 6.95
CA LYS A 116 8.11 8.65 8.32
C LYS A 116 8.25 7.59 9.40
N LEU A 117 8.12 6.31 9.05
CA LEU A 117 8.11 5.18 9.98
C LEU A 117 9.44 4.42 10.02
N THR A 118 10.37 4.70 9.12
CA THR A 118 11.66 4.00 9.06
C THR A 118 12.80 4.92 8.66
N THR A 119 13.99 4.64 9.20
CA THR A 119 15.27 5.18 8.72
C THR A 119 16.01 4.18 7.82
N HIS A 120 15.51 2.95 7.67
CA HIS A 120 16.07 1.89 6.83
C HIS A 120 15.69 2.06 5.36
N ASN A 121 16.18 1.17 4.50
CA ASN A 121 15.96 1.31 3.07
C ASN A 121 14.52 0.96 2.70
N ILE A 122 13.96 1.73 1.77
CA ILE A 122 12.71 1.37 1.09
C ILE A 122 13.05 0.90 -0.32
N ILE A 123 12.82 -0.38 -0.58
CA ILE A 123 12.94 -1.02 -1.88
C ILE A 123 11.55 -1.09 -2.52
N THR A 124 11.36 -0.40 -3.64
CA THR A 124 10.06 -0.36 -4.31
C THR A 124 10.07 -1.16 -5.61
N VAL A 125 9.22 -2.18 -5.69
CA VAL A 125 8.91 -2.93 -6.91
C VAL A 125 7.64 -2.37 -7.53
N PHE A 126 7.74 -1.83 -8.74
CA PHE A 126 6.60 -1.17 -9.37
C PHE A 126 6.55 -1.38 -10.88
N GLY A 127 5.34 -1.61 -11.39
CA GLY A 127 5.02 -1.56 -12.81
C GLY A 127 3.78 -0.72 -13.04
N HIS A 128 3.50 -0.35 -14.29
CA HIS A 128 2.32 0.45 -14.62
C HIS A 128 1.54 -0.17 -15.77
N GLY A 129 0.21 -0.17 -15.65
CA GLY A 129 -0.70 -0.63 -16.70
C GLY A 129 -0.44 0.01 -18.06
N GLY A 130 -0.53 -0.81 -19.10
CA GLY A 130 -0.60 -0.38 -20.49
C GLY A 130 -1.92 0.32 -20.82
N GLU A 131 -1.91 1.10 -21.90
CA GLU A 131 -3.02 1.90 -22.45
C GLU A 131 -3.56 2.98 -21.52
N LYS A 132 -2.97 3.12 -20.32
CA LYS A 132 -3.24 4.19 -19.37
C LYS A 132 -2.45 5.44 -19.77
N TYR A 133 -2.96 6.62 -19.42
CA TYR A 133 -2.37 7.94 -19.70
C TYR A 133 -0.85 7.99 -19.49
N ASN A 134 -0.12 7.91 -20.59
CA ASN A 134 1.35 7.77 -20.67
C ASN A 134 2.09 8.97 -20.04
N LYS A 135 1.47 10.14 -20.01
CA LYS A 135 2.05 11.38 -19.44
C LYS A 135 2.30 11.30 -17.92
N VAL A 136 1.60 10.43 -17.18
CA VAL A 136 1.79 10.34 -15.72
C VAL A 136 2.95 9.44 -15.31
N ARG A 137 3.47 8.58 -16.20
CA ARG A 137 4.53 7.62 -15.88
C ARG A 137 5.82 8.29 -15.41
N VAL A 138 6.16 9.46 -15.99
CA VAL A 138 7.30 10.27 -15.55
C VAL A 138 7.09 10.81 -14.14
N ILE A 139 5.91 11.33 -13.83
CA ILE A 139 5.57 11.84 -12.49
C ILE A 139 5.63 10.70 -11.46
N ILE A 140 5.11 9.54 -11.82
CA ILE A 140 5.17 8.33 -10.99
C ILE A 140 6.62 7.93 -10.69
N GLY A 141 7.48 7.91 -11.71
CA GLY A 141 8.90 7.61 -11.53
C GLY A 141 9.59 8.59 -10.58
N GLU A 142 9.28 9.89 -10.70
CA GLU A 142 9.83 10.95 -9.84
C GLU A 142 9.36 10.79 -8.38
N VAL A 143 8.09 10.49 -8.16
CA VAL A 143 7.53 10.20 -6.83
C VAL A 143 8.22 8.98 -6.20
N ILE A 144 8.34 7.88 -6.94
CA ILE A 144 9.01 6.67 -6.43
C ILE A 144 10.49 6.97 -6.10
N GLY A 145 11.18 7.70 -6.97
CA GLY A 145 12.56 8.14 -6.78
C GLY A 145 12.77 9.09 -5.60
N THR A 146 11.75 9.87 -5.24
CA THR A 146 11.87 10.80 -4.11
C THR A 146 11.88 10.06 -2.76
N TYR A 147 11.11 8.98 -2.64
CA TYR A 147 10.85 8.34 -1.35
C TYR A 147 11.41 6.92 -1.19
N SER A 148 11.94 6.32 -2.25
CA SER A 148 12.57 4.99 -2.21
C SER A 148 14.10 5.11 -2.20
N ASP A 149 14.80 4.10 -1.70
CA ASP A 149 16.26 4.02 -1.74
C ASP A 149 16.76 3.12 -2.88
N TYR A 150 15.95 2.15 -3.28
CA TYR A 150 16.22 1.32 -4.45
C TYR A 150 14.93 0.97 -5.17
N ILE A 151 14.98 0.95 -6.50
CA ILE A 151 13.76 0.85 -7.32
C ILE A 151 13.91 -0.29 -8.32
N VAL A 152 12.93 -1.18 -8.35
CA VAL A 152 12.84 -2.27 -9.33
C VAL A 152 11.63 -2.01 -10.22
N ILE A 153 11.88 -1.54 -11.43
CA ILE A 153 10.83 -1.28 -12.42
C ILE A 153 10.51 -2.59 -13.13
N THR A 154 9.23 -2.93 -13.23
CA THR A 154 8.76 -4.18 -13.79
C THR A 154 7.48 -4.04 -14.62
N ALA A 155 6.97 -5.14 -15.17
CA ALA A 155 5.68 -5.16 -15.86
C ALA A 155 4.53 -5.19 -14.85
N ASP A 156 3.44 -4.52 -15.20
CA ASP A 156 2.13 -4.68 -14.56
C ASP A 156 1.08 -4.47 -15.65
N ASN A 157 0.36 -5.53 -16.02
CA ASN A 157 -0.68 -5.49 -17.05
C ASN A 157 -0.30 -4.62 -18.27
N PRO A 158 0.81 -4.94 -18.98
CA PRO A 158 1.27 -4.15 -20.12
C PRO A 158 0.26 -4.13 -21.28
N LYS A 159 -0.69 -5.08 -21.33
CA LYS A 159 -1.70 -5.20 -22.40
C LYS A 159 -1.02 -5.17 -23.77
N SER A 160 -1.43 -4.28 -24.67
CA SER A 160 -0.88 -4.17 -26.02
C SER A 160 0.47 -3.43 -26.10
N GLU A 161 0.91 -2.78 -25.02
CA GLU A 161 2.18 -2.04 -24.99
C GLU A 161 3.38 -2.94 -24.66
N ASP A 162 4.55 -2.56 -25.16
CA ASP A 162 5.82 -3.19 -24.79
C ASP A 162 6.17 -2.85 -23.32
N PRO A 163 6.33 -3.86 -22.43
CA PRO A 163 6.68 -3.63 -21.03
C PRO A 163 7.96 -2.83 -20.84
N LEU A 164 8.96 -3.01 -21.72
CA LEU A 164 10.21 -2.27 -21.65
C LEU A 164 9.99 -0.79 -21.96
N LYS A 165 9.15 -0.47 -22.94
CA LYS A 165 8.80 0.93 -23.25
C LYS A 165 8.06 1.60 -22.11
N ILE A 166 7.16 0.89 -21.44
CA ILE A 166 6.49 1.39 -20.23
C ILE A 166 7.54 1.68 -19.14
N ALA A 167 8.42 0.71 -18.86
CA ALA A 167 9.45 0.85 -17.84
C ALA A 167 10.39 2.02 -18.12
N GLN A 168 10.82 2.22 -19.37
CA GLN A 168 11.63 3.36 -19.80
C GLN A 168 10.93 4.72 -19.64
N GLN A 169 9.60 4.77 -19.72
CA GLN A 169 8.86 6.01 -19.45
C GLN A 169 8.85 6.35 -17.95
N ILE A 170 8.76 5.33 -17.08
CA ILE A 170 8.89 5.50 -15.62
C ILE A 170 10.33 5.90 -15.28
N GLU A 171 11.31 5.25 -15.90
CA GLU A 171 12.75 5.51 -15.73
C GLU A 171 13.09 6.99 -15.92
N ARG A 172 12.47 7.67 -16.90
CA ARG A 172 12.67 9.12 -17.13
C ARG A 172 12.35 9.97 -15.91
N GLY A 173 11.38 9.56 -15.08
CA GLY A 173 11.06 10.21 -13.82
C GLY A 173 12.10 9.93 -12.74
N ILE A 174 12.51 8.66 -12.62
CA ILE A 174 13.50 8.22 -11.64
C ILE A 174 14.85 8.90 -11.89
N LYS A 175 15.26 9.06 -13.15
CA LYS A 175 16.52 9.75 -13.55
C LYS A 175 16.57 11.23 -13.15
N LYS A 176 15.46 11.83 -12.74
CA LYS A 176 15.46 13.19 -12.15
C LYS A 176 15.82 13.18 -10.66
N THR A 177 16.00 12.00 -10.10
CA THR A 177 16.38 11.75 -8.71
C THR A 177 17.73 11.02 -8.71
N ASP A 178 18.47 11.11 -7.60
CA ASP A 178 19.78 10.46 -7.46
C ASP A 178 19.66 9.04 -6.87
N LYS A 179 18.58 8.31 -7.20
CA LYS A 179 18.32 6.98 -6.65
C LYS A 179 18.69 5.85 -7.61
N ASP A 180 19.24 4.79 -7.04
CA ASP A 180 19.56 3.57 -7.76
C ASP A 180 18.30 2.82 -8.19
N TYR A 181 18.34 2.29 -9.42
CA TYR A 181 17.24 1.51 -9.96
C TYR A 181 17.71 0.39 -10.90
N ILE A 182 16.81 -0.55 -11.17
CA ILE A 182 16.98 -1.58 -12.20
C ILE A 182 15.66 -1.85 -12.92
N ILE A 183 15.74 -2.23 -14.20
CA ILE A 183 14.58 -2.68 -14.98
C ILE A 183 14.62 -4.20 -15.09
N ILE A 184 13.60 -4.87 -14.56
CA ILE A 184 13.38 -6.33 -14.69
C ILE A 184 11.92 -6.53 -15.11
N THR A 185 11.68 -6.71 -16.42
CA THR A 185 10.30 -6.78 -16.98
C THR A 185 9.53 -8.02 -16.56
N ASP A 186 10.21 -9.09 -16.14
CA ASP A 186 9.59 -10.24 -15.49
C ASP A 186 9.30 -9.91 -14.02
N ARG A 187 8.01 -9.78 -13.68
CA ARG A 187 7.56 -9.35 -12.35
C ARG A 187 7.97 -10.31 -11.24
N ALA A 188 7.98 -11.62 -11.48
CA ALA A 188 8.43 -12.58 -10.47
C ALA A 188 9.94 -12.45 -10.22
N LYS A 189 10.75 -12.26 -11.27
CA LYS A 189 12.19 -12.00 -11.12
C LYS A 189 12.45 -10.64 -10.45
N ALA A 190 11.64 -9.63 -10.74
CA ALA A 190 11.73 -8.32 -10.11
C ALA A 190 11.48 -8.41 -8.59
N ILE A 191 10.41 -9.10 -8.19
CA ILE A 191 10.11 -9.36 -6.78
C ILE A 191 11.25 -10.15 -6.13
N LYS A 192 11.71 -11.24 -6.77
CA LYS A 192 12.83 -12.04 -6.27
C LYS A 192 14.08 -11.19 -6.02
N HIS A 193 14.46 -10.37 -6.99
CA HIS A 193 15.61 -9.46 -6.89
C HIS A 193 15.48 -8.48 -5.72
N ALA A 194 14.29 -7.90 -5.52
CA ALA A 194 14.05 -7.00 -4.41
C ALA A 194 14.15 -7.70 -3.05
N LEU A 195 13.60 -8.91 -2.94
CA LEU A 195 13.67 -9.72 -1.72
C LEU A 195 15.11 -10.14 -1.39
N GLU A 196 15.89 -10.57 -2.39
CA GLU A 196 17.30 -10.96 -2.21
C GLU A 196 18.21 -9.78 -1.85
N ARG A 197 17.82 -8.56 -2.24
CA ARG A 197 18.57 -7.33 -1.91
C ARG A 197 18.27 -6.81 -0.51
N ALA A 198 17.07 -7.07 0.01
CA ALA A 198 16.62 -6.51 1.28
C ALA A 198 17.51 -6.95 2.44
N LYS A 199 17.88 -6.00 3.29
CA LYS A 199 18.61 -6.24 4.54
C LYS A 199 17.65 -6.19 5.72
N GLU A 200 18.15 -6.55 6.89
CA GLU A 200 17.41 -6.45 8.15
C GLU A 200 16.78 -5.06 8.32
N GLU A 201 15.50 -5.04 8.74
CA GLU A 201 14.67 -3.83 8.96
C GLU A 201 14.36 -2.99 7.71
N ASP A 202 14.86 -3.36 6.52
CA ASP A 202 14.43 -2.73 5.27
C ASP A 202 12.94 -2.98 5.01
N ILE A 203 12.37 -2.19 4.10
CA ILE A 203 11.01 -2.34 3.62
C ILE A 203 11.04 -2.69 2.14
N VAL A 204 10.41 -3.79 1.76
CA VAL A 204 10.10 -4.14 0.37
C VAL A 204 8.64 -3.81 0.09
N LEU A 205 8.39 -2.75 -0.67
CA LEU A 205 7.07 -2.37 -1.15
C LEU A 205 6.86 -2.94 -2.56
N ILE A 206 5.86 -3.80 -2.71
CA ILE A 206 5.40 -4.33 -4.00
C ILE A 206 4.09 -3.63 -4.34
N ALA A 207 4.14 -2.71 -5.31
CA ALA A 207 3.02 -1.85 -5.65
C ALA A 207 2.47 -2.12 -7.06
N GLY A 208 1.25 -1.63 -7.32
CA GLY A 208 0.56 -1.69 -8.62
C GLY A 208 -0.63 -2.65 -8.61
N LYS A 209 -0.37 -3.95 -8.46
CA LYS A 209 -1.35 -5.03 -8.67
C LYS A 209 -2.27 -5.32 -7.49
N GLY A 210 -1.80 -5.15 -6.25
CA GLY A 210 -2.61 -5.41 -5.05
C GLY A 210 -3.19 -6.83 -5.03
N PRO A 211 -4.52 -7.02 -5.04
CA PRO A 211 -5.16 -8.34 -4.93
C PRO A 211 -5.38 -9.02 -6.29
N GLU A 212 -4.91 -8.45 -7.39
CA GLU A 212 -5.09 -9.03 -8.73
C GLU A 212 -4.41 -10.41 -8.85
N ASN A 213 -5.09 -11.34 -9.52
CA ASN A 213 -4.64 -12.72 -9.73
C ASN A 213 -4.22 -13.00 -11.18
N GLU A 214 -4.11 -11.97 -12.01
CA GLU A 214 -3.75 -12.13 -13.42
C GLU A 214 -2.75 -11.07 -13.85
N GLN A 215 -1.92 -11.42 -14.83
CA GLN A 215 -1.12 -10.47 -15.60
C GLN A 215 -1.50 -10.51 -17.07
N ILE A 216 -1.88 -9.35 -17.61
CA ILE A 216 -2.44 -9.22 -18.96
C ILE A 216 -1.37 -8.79 -19.96
N TYR A 217 -1.18 -9.59 -21.01
CA TYR A 217 -0.32 -9.32 -22.16
C TYR A 217 -1.10 -9.51 -23.46
N HIS A 218 -1.21 -8.49 -24.31
CA HIS A 218 -1.98 -8.51 -25.55
C HIS A 218 -3.32 -9.26 -25.40
N ASN A 219 -3.41 -10.47 -25.95
CA ASN A 219 -4.60 -11.30 -25.99
C ASN A 219 -4.56 -12.47 -24.98
N ARG A 220 -3.66 -12.44 -23.99
CA ARG A 220 -3.54 -13.48 -22.95
C ARG A 220 -3.56 -12.86 -21.55
N ALA A 221 -4.28 -13.51 -20.65
CA ALA A 221 -4.16 -13.34 -19.21
C ALA A 221 -3.47 -14.59 -18.66
N ILE A 222 -2.42 -14.39 -17.85
CA ILE A 222 -1.75 -15.48 -17.15
C ILE A 222 -2.05 -15.37 -15.66
N HIS A 223 -2.26 -16.51 -14.99
CA HIS A 223 -2.38 -16.53 -13.52
C HIS A 223 -1.12 -15.93 -12.89
N TYR A 224 -1.30 -14.92 -12.05
CA TYR A 224 -0.21 -14.21 -11.42
C TYR A 224 -0.71 -13.46 -10.18
N ASN A 225 -0.18 -13.79 -9.00
CA ASN A 225 -0.50 -13.12 -7.76
C ASN A 225 0.81 -12.76 -7.01
N ASP A 226 0.97 -11.50 -6.62
CA ASP A 226 2.20 -11.01 -5.95
C ASP A 226 2.47 -11.75 -4.63
N GLU A 227 1.44 -12.05 -3.85
CA GLU A 227 1.56 -12.74 -2.57
C GLU A 227 1.97 -14.20 -2.75
N GLU A 228 1.38 -14.92 -3.71
CA GLU A 228 1.78 -16.29 -4.04
C GLU A 228 3.25 -16.34 -4.50
N VAL A 229 3.67 -15.37 -5.31
CA VAL A 229 5.06 -15.25 -5.76
C VAL A 229 6.01 -15.03 -4.59
N VAL A 230 5.70 -14.10 -3.68
CA VAL A 230 6.51 -13.85 -2.47
C VAL A 230 6.61 -15.11 -1.61
N LYS A 231 5.47 -15.76 -1.32
CA LYS A 231 5.42 -16.97 -0.50
C LYS A 231 6.24 -18.10 -1.12
N LYS A 232 6.13 -18.30 -2.44
CA LYS A 232 6.89 -19.30 -3.17
C LYS A 232 8.40 -19.05 -3.10
N ILE A 233 8.82 -17.80 -3.24
CA ILE A 233 10.24 -17.43 -3.18
C ILE A 233 10.82 -17.67 -1.78
N LEU A 234 10.11 -17.25 -0.72
CA LEU A 234 10.66 -17.27 0.65
C LEU A 234 10.47 -18.61 1.37
N THR A 235 9.41 -19.36 1.04
CA THR A 235 9.05 -20.59 1.77
C THR A 235 9.17 -21.87 0.93
N GLY A 236 9.40 -21.74 -0.39
CA GLY A 236 9.43 -22.87 -1.32
C GLY A 236 8.07 -23.56 -1.51
N ARG A 237 6.98 -22.97 -1.02
CA ARG A 237 5.61 -23.47 -1.09
C ARG A 237 4.73 -22.56 -1.94
#